data_AF-A0A660S124-F1
#
_entry.id   AF-A0A660S124-F1
#
_cell.length_a   1.000
_cell.length_b   1.000
_cell.length_c   1.000
_cell.angle_alpha   90.00
_cell.angle_beta   90.00
_cell.angle_gamma   90.00
#
_symmetry.space_group_name_H-M   'P 1'
#
loop_
_entity.id
_entity.type
_entity.pdbx_description
1 polymer ?
#
loop_
_entity_poly.entity_id
_entity_poly.type
_entity_poly.pdbx_seq_one_letter_code
_entity_poly.pdbx_strand_id
1 'polypeptide(L)'
;YSEDEIITLAEEELDKAKKQETKILFIKEKEFPERLKTISYAPLFLYVKGNLWQDKNFIAIIGSRKPTPYGKEVAYKFSKNLAEKGIGIVSGLARGIDSISHKGALDGNGYTIGVLGCGVDIIYPAENRELFERIIKNGGAVISEFPFNIRPRKENFPMRNRIISGLSEGIVVIEAGKKSGTLITAKWALNQGREVFAIPGSIFSSQSEGTHYLIKQGANIVTSPEEILDYFGWKKENTLSDEYPEIEITDDEKEILSLLSPYPQHIEEIFTKVNKPPFEVLSILTELELKGLIENLPGRYIKLKTNF
;
A
#
# COMPACT_ATOMS: atom_id res chain seq x y z
N TYR A 1 16.12 -38.23 8.20
CA TYR A 1 14.79 -38.80 8.46
C TYR A 1 14.63 -40.02 7.60
N SER A 2 14.06 -41.10 8.15
CA SER A 2 13.55 -42.21 7.33
C SER A 2 12.34 -41.76 6.51
N GLU A 3 11.92 -42.56 5.52
CA GLU A 3 10.72 -42.27 4.73
C GLU A 3 9.46 -42.20 5.63
N ASP A 4 9.31 -43.17 6.55
CA ASP A 4 8.21 -43.20 7.51
C ASP A 4 8.18 -41.97 8.43
N GLU A 5 9.35 -41.49 8.87
CA GLU A 5 9.46 -40.27 9.67
C GLU A 5 9.00 -39.04 8.87
N ILE A 6 9.36 -38.95 7.58
CA ILE A 6 8.96 -37.83 6.71
C ILE A 6 7.44 -37.84 6.49
N ILE A 7 6.86 -39.01 6.23
CA ILE A 7 5.41 -39.17 6.04
C ILE A 7 4.67 -38.74 7.31
N THR A 8 5.12 -39.23 8.48
CA THR A 8 4.51 -38.88 9.77
C THR A 8 4.55 -37.37 10.01
N LEU A 9 5.69 -36.71 9.78
CA LEU A 9 5.82 -35.26 9.93
C LEU A 9 4.92 -34.49 8.96
N ALA A 10 4.74 -34.98 7.73
CA ALA A 10 3.85 -34.36 6.76
C ALA A 10 2.37 -34.50 7.15
N GLU A 11 1.96 -35.66 7.67
CA GLU A 11 0.61 -35.88 8.20
C GLU A 11 0.30 -34.95 9.39
N GLU A 12 1.23 -34.83 10.33
CA GLU A 12 1.10 -33.88 11.46
C GLU A 12 0.94 -32.43 10.98
N GLU A 13 1.64 -32.07 9.92
CA GLU A 13 1.59 -30.72 9.37
C GLU A 13 0.25 -30.43 8.67
N LEU A 14 -0.28 -31.41 7.93
CA LEU A 14 -1.61 -31.35 7.32
C LEU A 14 -2.71 -31.25 8.40
N ASP A 15 -2.55 -31.97 9.51
CA ASP A 15 -3.49 -31.92 10.62
C ASP A 15 -3.47 -30.56 11.35
N LYS A 16 -2.28 -29.95 11.53
CA LYS A 16 -2.18 -28.58 12.04
C LYS A 16 -2.87 -27.59 11.10
N ALA A 17 -2.65 -27.73 9.79
CA ALA A 17 -3.26 -26.86 8.79
C ALA A 17 -4.79 -26.93 8.85
N LYS A 18 -5.36 -28.14 8.89
CA LYS A 18 -6.81 -28.35 9.07
C LYS A 18 -7.34 -27.73 10.35
N LYS A 19 -6.69 -27.97 11.50
CA LYS A 19 -7.11 -27.44 12.81
C LYS A 19 -7.08 -25.91 12.89
N GLN A 20 -6.21 -25.25 12.12
CA GLN A 20 -6.07 -23.80 12.11
C GLN A 20 -6.75 -23.10 10.93
N GLU A 21 -7.57 -23.82 10.15
CA GLU A 21 -8.25 -23.32 8.95
C GLU A 21 -7.26 -22.69 7.94
N THR A 22 -6.11 -23.32 7.80
CA THR A 22 -5.04 -22.93 6.89
C THR A 22 -5.01 -23.90 5.72
N LYS A 23 -4.99 -23.36 4.49
CA LYS A 23 -4.75 -24.16 3.28
C LYS A 23 -3.25 -24.30 3.05
N ILE A 24 -2.81 -25.47 2.59
CA ILE A 24 -1.45 -25.65 2.05
C ILE A 24 -1.61 -25.73 0.54
N LEU A 25 -1.19 -24.69 -0.18
CA LEU A 25 -1.25 -24.64 -1.64
C LEU A 25 0.07 -25.09 -2.22
N PHE A 26 0.06 -26.13 -3.04
CA PHE A 26 1.26 -26.64 -3.70
C PHE A 26 1.46 -25.98 -5.06
N ILE A 27 2.71 -25.80 -5.50
CA ILE A 27 3.05 -25.08 -6.75
C ILE A 27 2.37 -25.64 -8.01
N LYS A 28 2.01 -26.94 -8.01
CA LYS A 28 1.33 -27.61 -9.13
C LYS A 28 -0.18 -27.40 -9.15
N GLU A 29 -0.75 -26.86 -8.08
CA GLU A 29 -2.18 -26.62 -7.98
C GLU A 29 -2.60 -25.40 -8.79
N LYS A 30 -3.84 -25.44 -9.26
CA LYS A 30 -4.44 -24.31 -9.99
C LYS A 30 -4.56 -23.07 -9.10
N GLU A 31 -4.84 -23.26 -7.81
CA GLU A 31 -4.98 -22.18 -6.82
C GLU A 31 -3.64 -21.54 -6.40
N PHE A 32 -2.50 -22.09 -6.82
CA PHE A 32 -1.20 -21.46 -6.55
C PHE A 32 -0.94 -20.26 -7.48
N PRO A 33 -0.57 -19.06 -6.97
CA PRO A 33 -0.42 -17.86 -7.79
C PRO A 33 0.58 -18.02 -8.95
N GLU A 34 0.11 -17.85 -10.19
CA GLU A 34 0.93 -18.01 -11.40
C GLU A 34 2.17 -17.11 -11.39
N ARG A 35 2.02 -15.85 -10.94
CA ARG A 35 3.15 -14.91 -10.83
C ARG A 35 4.28 -15.45 -9.94
N LEU A 36 3.95 -16.18 -8.87
CA LEU A 36 4.95 -16.80 -8.00
C LEU A 36 5.59 -18.04 -8.61
N LYS A 37 4.96 -18.72 -9.57
CA LYS A 37 5.59 -19.86 -10.26
C LYS A 37 6.77 -19.41 -11.13
N THR A 38 6.73 -18.15 -11.59
CA THR A 38 7.74 -17.57 -12.50
C THR A 38 8.98 -17.02 -11.81
N ILE A 39 8.97 -16.82 -10.49
CA ILE A 39 10.12 -16.21 -9.81
C ILE A 39 11.25 -17.20 -9.60
N SER A 40 12.48 -16.68 -9.59
CA SER A 40 13.63 -17.46 -9.10
C SER A 40 13.40 -17.89 -7.65
N TYR A 41 13.66 -19.17 -7.37
CA TYR A 41 13.38 -19.80 -6.08
C TYR A 41 11.89 -19.76 -5.70
N ALA A 42 10.98 -20.07 -6.63
CA ALA A 42 9.55 -20.18 -6.33
C ALA A 42 9.28 -21.12 -5.13
N PRO A 43 8.33 -20.77 -4.23
CA PRO A 43 7.96 -21.67 -3.14
C PRO A 43 7.34 -22.95 -3.70
N LEU A 44 7.74 -24.12 -3.16
CA LEU A 44 7.10 -25.40 -3.53
C LEU A 44 5.68 -25.50 -2.99
N PHE A 45 5.41 -24.83 -1.87
CA PHE A 45 4.08 -24.71 -1.28
C PHE A 45 3.98 -23.41 -0.46
N LEU A 46 2.74 -23.01 -0.17
CA LEU A 46 2.41 -21.88 0.68
C LEU A 46 1.35 -22.29 1.69
N TYR A 47 1.57 -21.95 2.96
CA TYR A 47 0.52 -21.91 3.96
C TYR A 47 -0.28 -20.63 3.77
N VAL A 48 -1.59 -20.74 3.62
CA VAL A 48 -2.51 -19.64 3.34
C VAL A 48 -3.62 -19.64 4.37
N LYS A 49 -3.69 -18.56 5.14
CA LYS A 49 -4.79 -18.31 6.07
C LYS A 49 -5.63 -17.15 5.54
N GLY A 50 -6.90 -17.39 5.25
CA GLY A 50 -7.77 -16.46 4.51
C GLY A 50 -7.82 -16.77 3.01
N ASN A 51 -8.10 -15.77 2.18
CA ASN A 51 -8.34 -15.92 0.75
C ASN A 51 -7.23 -15.29 -0.10
N LEU A 52 -6.58 -16.13 -0.92
CA LEU A 52 -5.52 -15.70 -1.83
C LEU A 52 -6.10 -15.59 -3.24
N TRP A 53 -6.25 -14.35 -3.71
CA TRP A 53 -6.86 -14.05 -5.01
C TRP A 53 -5.83 -14.17 -6.13
N GLN A 54 -6.19 -14.81 -7.23
CA GLN A 54 -5.32 -14.96 -8.40
C GLN A 54 -5.60 -13.92 -9.49
N ASP A 55 -6.87 -13.59 -9.69
CA ASP A 55 -7.33 -12.75 -10.79
C ASP A 55 -7.27 -11.24 -10.47
N LYS A 56 -6.63 -10.88 -9.35
CA LYS A 56 -6.50 -9.49 -8.91
C LYS A 56 -5.12 -8.95 -9.26
N ASN A 57 -5.08 -7.65 -9.52
CA ASN A 57 -3.83 -6.92 -9.65
C ASN A 57 -3.30 -6.59 -8.26
N PHE A 58 -2.00 -6.76 -8.08
CA PHE A 58 -1.35 -6.58 -6.79
C PHE A 58 -0.14 -5.68 -6.91
N ILE A 59 -0.01 -4.75 -5.96
CA ILE A 59 1.16 -3.89 -5.80
C ILE A 59 1.73 -4.09 -4.40
N ALA A 60 3.05 -4.23 -4.31
CA ALA A 60 3.69 -4.28 -2.99
C ALA A 60 3.91 -2.87 -2.48
N ILE A 61 3.55 -2.57 -1.24
CA ILE A 61 3.92 -1.30 -0.59
C ILE A 61 4.79 -1.62 0.61
N ILE A 62 6.04 -1.14 0.57
CA ILE A 62 7.07 -1.50 1.54
C ILE A 62 7.86 -0.28 1.98
N GLY A 63 8.50 -0.37 3.14
CA GLY A 63 9.37 0.70 3.59
C GLY A 63 9.90 0.54 5.00
N SER A 64 10.16 1.68 5.62
CA SER A 64 10.79 1.78 6.93
C SER A 64 9.92 1.20 8.03
N ARG A 65 10.58 0.52 8.99
CA ARG A 65 9.93 0.08 10.25
C ARG A 65 9.69 1.22 11.24
N LYS A 66 10.30 2.38 11.00
CA LYS A 66 10.16 3.61 11.81
C LYS A 66 9.89 4.79 10.86
N PRO A 67 8.75 4.81 10.17
CA PRO A 67 8.47 5.85 9.19
C PRO A 67 8.28 7.22 9.84
N THR A 68 8.64 8.27 9.10
CA THR A 68 8.34 9.67 9.47
C THR A 68 6.83 9.92 9.38
N PRO A 69 6.29 11.02 9.96
CA PRO A 69 4.89 11.40 9.75
C PRO A 69 4.50 11.46 8.27
N TYR A 70 5.39 12.00 7.43
CA TYR A 70 5.25 11.99 5.97
C TYR A 70 5.11 10.57 5.42
N GLY A 71 6.05 9.68 5.74
CA GLY A 71 6.01 8.30 5.26
C GLY A 71 4.76 7.53 5.71
N LYS A 72 4.25 7.82 6.91
CA LYS A 72 2.98 7.24 7.39
C LYS A 72 1.80 7.71 6.55
N GLU A 73 1.71 9.01 6.29
CA GLU A 73 0.62 9.60 5.50
C GLU A 73 0.64 9.07 4.08
N VAL A 74 1.82 9.05 3.43
CA VAL A 74 1.96 8.55 2.07
C VAL A 74 1.60 7.07 1.98
N ALA A 75 2.13 6.22 2.87
CA ALA A 75 1.80 4.79 2.85
C ALA A 75 0.30 4.52 3.01
N TYR A 76 -0.35 5.26 3.92
CA TYR A 76 -1.78 5.14 4.14
C TYR A 76 -2.58 5.58 2.91
N LYS A 77 -2.31 6.79 2.40
CA LYS A 77 -3.02 7.35 1.23
C LYS A 77 -2.83 6.50 -0.01
N PHE A 78 -1.60 6.08 -0.32
CA PHE A 78 -1.33 5.22 -1.46
C PHE A 78 -2.09 3.91 -1.37
N SER A 79 -2.01 3.24 -0.22
CA SER A 79 -2.66 1.95 -0.05
C SER A 79 -4.18 2.05 -0.12
N LYS A 80 -4.76 3.09 0.49
CA LYS A 80 -6.20 3.33 0.48
C LYS A 80 -6.73 3.61 -0.93
N ASN A 81 -6.12 4.56 -1.65
CA ASN A 81 -6.56 4.93 -3.00
C ASN A 81 -6.43 3.75 -3.97
N LEU A 82 -5.31 3.02 -3.94
CA LEU A 82 -5.12 1.84 -4.79
C LEU A 82 -6.16 0.76 -4.48
N ALA A 83 -6.44 0.53 -3.19
CA ALA A 83 -7.46 -0.41 -2.74
C ALA A 83 -8.88 -0.03 -3.21
N GLU A 84 -9.25 1.25 -3.14
CA GLU A 84 -10.54 1.77 -3.62
C GLU A 84 -10.74 1.57 -5.12
N LYS A 85 -9.65 1.50 -5.89
CA LYS A 85 -9.64 1.16 -7.33
C LYS A 85 -9.49 -0.34 -7.59
N GLY A 86 -9.70 -1.18 -6.57
CA GLY A 86 -9.70 -2.64 -6.69
C GLY A 86 -8.31 -3.28 -6.75
N ILE A 87 -7.24 -2.52 -6.53
CA ILE A 87 -5.86 -3.04 -6.52
C ILE A 87 -5.55 -3.62 -5.13
N GLY A 88 -5.09 -4.87 -5.11
CA GLY A 88 -4.69 -5.53 -3.88
C GLY A 88 -3.32 -5.05 -3.38
N ILE A 89 -3.18 -4.89 -2.07
CA ILE A 89 -1.91 -4.49 -1.46
C ILE A 89 -1.18 -5.70 -0.89
N VAL A 90 0.06 -5.93 -1.29
CA VAL A 90 0.93 -6.96 -0.71
C VAL A 90 1.96 -6.29 0.20
N SER A 91 2.10 -6.77 1.42
CA SER A 91 3.17 -6.29 2.29
C SER A 91 3.54 -7.31 3.34
N GLY A 92 4.48 -6.93 4.19
CA GLY A 92 5.19 -7.86 5.02
C GLY A 92 4.71 -8.03 6.44
N LEU A 93 3.60 -7.39 6.82
CA LEU A 93 3.12 -7.28 8.20
C LEU A 93 4.18 -6.79 9.20
N ALA A 94 5.29 -6.20 8.75
CA ALA A 94 6.26 -5.61 9.65
C ALA A 94 5.72 -4.32 10.28
N ARG A 95 6.37 -3.85 11.35
CA ARG A 95 6.09 -2.51 11.88
C ARG A 95 6.30 -1.44 10.80
N GLY A 96 5.65 -0.29 10.97
CA GLY A 96 5.87 0.88 10.13
C GLY A 96 5.08 0.81 8.83
N ILE A 97 5.74 1.07 7.70
CA ILE A 97 5.09 1.19 6.38
C ILE A 97 4.22 -0.02 6.06
N ASP A 98 4.71 -1.25 6.28
CA ASP A 98 3.95 -2.47 5.99
C ASP A 98 2.61 -2.51 6.74
N SER A 99 2.61 -2.36 8.07
CA SER A 99 1.38 -2.27 8.89
C SER A 99 0.43 -1.18 8.41
N ILE A 100 0.97 0.01 8.09
CA ILE A 100 0.16 1.15 7.66
C ILE A 100 -0.46 0.90 6.29
N SER A 101 0.26 0.21 5.42
CA SER A 101 -0.21 -0.11 4.08
C SER A 101 -1.37 -1.08 4.12
N HIS A 102 -1.27 -2.12 4.95
CA HIS A 102 -2.40 -3.02 5.20
C HIS A 102 -3.61 -2.29 5.79
N LYS A 103 -3.40 -1.37 6.74
CA LYS A 103 -4.49 -0.55 7.30
C LYS A 103 -5.16 0.32 6.25
N GLY A 104 -4.37 1.03 5.43
CA GLY A 104 -4.90 1.85 4.34
C GLY A 104 -5.70 1.02 3.35
N ALA A 105 -5.20 -0.15 2.97
CA ALA A 105 -5.92 -1.07 2.06
C ALA A 105 -7.27 -1.52 2.64
N LEU A 106 -7.30 -1.89 3.92
CA LEU A 106 -8.52 -2.32 4.60
C LEU A 106 -9.52 -1.16 4.79
N ASP A 107 -9.03 0.06 5.03
CA ASP A 107 -9.88 1.26 5.13
C ASP A 107 -10.41 1.72 3.77
N GLY A 108 -9.75 1.34 2.67
CA GLY A 108 -10.24 1.50 1.29
C GLY A 108 -11.16 0.36 0.83
N ASN A 109 -11.61 -0.51 1.75
CA ASN A 109 -12.41 -1.70 1.46
C ASN A 109 -11.80 -2.65 0.42
N GLY A 110 -10.47 -2.62 0.27
CA GLY A 110 -9.76 -3.47 -0.67
C GLY A 110 -9.15 -4.70 -0.01
N TYR A 111 -8.46 -5.47 -0.85
CA TYR A 111 -7.83 -6.71 -0.44
C TYR A 111 -6.38 -6.49 -0.06
N THR A 112 -5.88 -7.24 0.92
CA THR A 112 -4.47 -7.20 1.25
C THR A 112 -3.91 -8.55 1.65
N ILE A 113 -2.64 -8.79 1.28
CA ILE A 113 -1.92 -10.01 1.55
C ILE A 113 -0.71 -9.71 2.44
N GLY A 114 -0.72 -10.24 3.65
CA GLY A 114 0.42 -10.23 4.55
C GLY A 114 1.32 -11.44 4.32
N VAL A 115 2.60 -11.24 4.05
CA VAL A 115 3.56 -12.34 3.86
C VAL A 115 4.44 -12.46 5.10
N LEU A 116 4.57 -13.64 5.71
CA LEU A 116 5.28 -13.85 6.99
C LEU A 116 6.65 -14.50 6.84
N GLY A 117 7.59 -14.10 7.70
CA GLY A 117 8.94 -14.70 7.81
C GLY A 117 9.04 -15.81 8.87
N CYS A 118 7.90 -16.39 9.23
CA CYS A 118 7.71 -17.37 10.31
C CYS A 118 6.49 -18.23 9.97
N GLY A 119 6.22 -19.27 10.74
CA GLY A 119 5.00 -20.07 10.60
C GLY A 119 3.75 -19.18 10.58
N VAL A 120 2.75 -19.55 9.77
CA VAL A 120 1.52 -18.75 9.60
C VAL A 120 0.68 -18.68 10.88
N ASP A 121 0.94 -19.58 11.82
CA ASP A 121 0.38 -19.63 13.17
C ASP A 121 0.99 -18.62 14.14
N ILE A 122 2.12 -18.00 13.77
CA ILE A 122 2.85 -17.06 14.61
C ILE A 122 2.61 -15.63 14.13
N ILE A 123 1.87 -14.87 14.94
CA ILE A 123 1.67 -13.44 14.73
C ILE A 123 2.96 -12.68 15.09
N TYR A 124 3.63 -12.14 14.09
CA TYR A 124 4.83 -11.32 14.27
C TYR A 124 4.80 -10.05 13.41
N PRO A 125 4.99 -8.86 14.03
CA PRO A 125 5.12 -8.60 15.46
C PRO A 125 3.78 -8.82 16.19
N ALA A 126 3.84 -9.16 17.49
CA ALA A 126 2.65 -9.49 18.28
C ALA A 126 1.61 -8.35 18.36
N GLU A 127 2.06 -7.10 18.27
CA GLU A 127 1.21 -5.90 18.24
C GLU A 127 0.32 -5.81 16.98
N ASN A 128 0.65 -6.52 15.90
CA ASN A 128 -0.15 -6.57 14.69
C ASN A 128 -1.24 -7.65 14.73
N ARG A 129 -1.57 -8.21 15.91
CA ARG A 129 -2.61 -9.25 16.07
C ARG A 129 -3.96 -8.81 15.50
N GLU A 130 -4.44 -7.64 15.91
CA GLU A 130 -5.72 -7.10 15.43
C GLU A 130 -5.70 -6.89 13.91
N LEU A 131 -4.58 -6.40 13.38
CA LEU A 131 -4.40 -6.21 11.94
C LEU A 131 -4.46 -7.54 11.19
N PHE A 132 -3.77 -8.57 11.68
CA PHE A 132 -3.79 -9.91 11.09
C PHE A 132 -5.21 -10.47 11.03
N GLU A 133 -5.96 -10.38 12.12
CA GLU A 133 -7.36 -10.83 12.18
C GLU A 133 -8.26 -10.02 11.24
N ARG A 134 -8.06 -8.70 11.18
CA ARG A 134 -8.79 -7.81 10.27
C ARG A 134 -8.52 -8.14 8.80
N ILE A 135 -7.30 -8.50 8.42
CA ILE A 135 -6.97 -8.95 7.06
C ILE A 135 -7.82 -10.16 6.67
N ILE A 136 -7.83 -11.20 7.51
CA ILE A 136 -8.58 -12.42 7.23
C ILE A 136 -10.08 -12.14 7.18
N LYS A 137 -10.60 -11.37 8.16
CA LYS A 137 -12.03 -11.04 8.25
C LYS A 137 -12.54 -10.25 7.03
N ASN A 138 -11.71 -9.41 6.42
CA ASN A 138 -12.05 -8.63 5.23
C ASN A 138 -11.74 -9.38 3.92
N GLY A 139 -11.56 -10.70 3.97
CA GLY A 139 -11.34 -11.53 2.76
C GLY A 139 -9.96 -11.39 2.14
N GLY A 140 -8.97 -10.85 2.87
CA GLY A 140 -7.57 -10.93 2.52
C GLY A 140 -6.93 -12.24 2.97
N ALA A 141 -5.60 -12.30 2.90
CA ALA A 141 -4.83 -13.49 3.30
C ALA A 141 -3.58 -13.12 4.09
N VAL A 142 -3.19 -14.03 4.98
CA VAL A 142 -1.84 -14.06 5.54
C VAL A 142 -1.18 -15.37 5.12
N ILE A 143 0.00 -15.27 4.53
CA ILE A 143 0.68 -16.40 3.91
C ILE A 143 2.10 -16.59 4.47
N SER A 144 2.59 -17.81 4.40
CA SER A 144 3.97 -18.14 4.73
C SER A 144 4.47 -19.33 3.90
N GLU A 145 5.78 -19.38 3.68
CA GLU A 145 6.47 -20.57 3.18
C GLU A 145 7.01 -21.44 4.32
N PHE A 146 6.99 -20.94 5.55
CA PHE A 146 7.55 -21.65 6.70
C PHE A 146 6.52 -22.57 7.34
N PRO A 147 6.92 -23.81 7.71
CA PRO A 147 6.11 -24.71 8.51
C PRO A 147 5.55 -24.08 9.79
N PHE A 148 4.50 -24.70 10.32
CA PHE A 148 3.91 -24.35 11.60
C PHE A 148 4.97 -24.34 12.71
N ASN A 149 4.83 -23.44 13.68
CA ASN A 149 5.72 -23.24 14.83
C ASN A 149 7.12 -22.69 14.50
N ILE A 150 7.45 -22.39 13.24
CA ILE A 150 8.74 -21.78 12.91
C ILE A 150 8.78 -20.34 13.39
N ARG A 151 9.55 -20.09 14.45
CA ARG A 151 9.70 -18.75 15.05
C ARG A 151 10.35 -17.74 14.09
N PRO A 152 10.03 -16.43 14.22
CA PRO A 152 10.64 -15.39 13.41
C PRO A 152 12.15 -15.30 13.65
N ARG A 153 12.92 -15.45 12.58
CA ARG A 153 14.38 -15.32 12.56
C ARG A 153 14.81 -14.22 11.59
N LYS A 154 15.89 -13.51 11.88
CA LYS A 154 16.33 -12.35 11.07
C LYS A 154 16.63 -12.76 9.63
N GLU A 155 17.12 -13.97 9.46
CA GLU A 155 17.53 -14.60 8.21
C GLU A 155 16.34 -14.94 7.31
N ASN A 156 15.16 -15.15 7.89
CA ASN A 156 13.95 -15.51 7.15
C ASN A 156 13.33 -14.30 6.43
N PHE A 157 13.51 -13.07 6.93
CA PHE A 157 12.86 -11.89 6.33
C PHE A 157 13.37 -11.58 4.91
N PRO A 158 14.69 -11.59 4.63
CA PRO A 158 15.19 -11.44 3.26
C PRO A 158 14.68 -12.52 2.30
N MET A 159 14.56 -13.77 2.77
CA MET A 159 14.04 -14.87 1.95
C MET A 159 12.57 -14.62 1.58
N ARG A 160 11.74 -14.26 2.55
CA ARG A 160 10.32 -14.00 2.32
C ARG A 160 10.05 -12.78 1.43
N ASN A 161 10.95 -11.80 1.39
CA ASN A 161 10.76 -10.60 0.56
C ASN A 161 10.63 -10.91 -0.95
N ARG A 162 11.17 -12.03 -1.42
CA ARG A 162 10.99 -12.50 -2.80
C ARG A 162 9.54 -12.87 -3.12
N ILE A 163 8.76 -13.29 -2.12
CA ILE A 163 7.35 -13.66 -2.27
C ILE A 163 6.50 -12.39 -2.34
N ILE A 164 6.83 -11.35 -1.56
CA ILE A 164 6.16 -10.04 -1.59
C ILE A 164 6.23 -9.44 -3.00
N SER A 165 7.44 -9.34 -3.53
CA SER A 165 7.69 -8.85 -4.90
C SER A 165 7.12 -9.81 -5.94
N GLY A 166 7.25 -11.12 -5.73
CA GLY A 166 6.80 -12.12 -6.70
C GLY A 166 5.28 -12.20 -6.90
N LEU A 167 4.50 -11.87 -5.86
CA LEU A 167 3.04 -11.75 -5.94
C LEU A 167 2.56 -10.48 -6.64
N SER A 168 3.42 -9.47 -6.72
CA SER A 168 3.05 -8.13 -7.17
C SER A 168 3.51 -7.88 -8.61
N GLU A 169 2.83 -6.97 -9.30
CA GLU A 169 3.24 -6.47 -10.63
C GLU A 169 4.37 -5.45 -10.52
N GLY A 170 4.37 -4.68 -9.43
CA GLY A 170 5.44 -3.78 -9.05
C GLY A 170 5.49 -3.58 -7.55
N ILE A 171 6.51 -2.84 -7.11
CA ILE A 171 6.67 -2.46 -5.71
C ILE A 171 6.76 -0.94 -5.57
N VAL A 172 6.22 -0.40 -4.50
CA VAL A 172 6.34 1.02 -4.12
C VAL A 172 7.13 1.11 -2.83
N VAL A 173 8.26 1.80 -2.88
CA VAL A 173 9.13 2.05 -1.73
C VAL A 173 8.82 3.43 -1.17
N ILE A 174 8.18 3.48 0.00
CA ILE A 174 7.73 4.75 0.61
C ILE A 174 8.89 5.47 1.31
N GLU A 175 9.59 4.76 2.20
CA GLU A 175 10.77 5.27 2.90
C GLU A 175 11.73 4.13 3.15
N ALA A 176 13.02 4.38 3.00
CA ALA A 176 14.07 3.42 3.31
C ALA A 176 15.36 4.15 3.66
N GLY A 177 16.02 3.75 4.75
CA GLY A 177 17.41 4.16 4.99
C GLY A 177 18.37 3.42 4.05
N LYS A 178 19.60 3.93 3.90
CA LYS A 178 20.63 3.39 2.99
C LYS A 178 21.00 1.91 3.21
N LYS A 179 20.84 1.38 4.42
CA LYS A 179 21.07 -0.04 4.77
C LYS A 179 19.78 -0.80 5.09
N SER A 180 18.64 -0.36 4.56
CA SER A 180 17.35 -0.99 4.85
C SER A 180 17.20 -2.34 4.14
N GLY A 181 16.55 -3.30 4.82
CA GLY A 181 16.09 -4.55 4.20
C GLY A 181 15.10 -4.32 3.05
N THR A 182 14.47 -3.15 2.98
CA THR A 182 13.63 -2.72 1.86
C THR A 182 14.39 -2.72 0.52
N LEU A 183 15.68 -2.36 0.52
CA LEU A 183 16.50 -2.36 -0.70
C LEU A 183 16.75 -3.79 -1.22
N ILE A 184 16.75 -4.77 -0.32
CA ILE A 184 16.84 -6.19 -0.69
C ILE A 184 15.56 -6.60 -1.45
N THR A 185 14.39 -6.16 -0.99
CA THR A 185 13.12 -6.40 -1.70
C THR A 185 13.12 -5.74 -3.07
N ALA A 186 13.63 -4.52 -3.20
CA ALA A 186 13.76 -3.84 -4.49
C ALA A 186 14.69 -4.60 -5.45
N LYS A 187 15.79 -5.15 -4.94
CA LYS A 187 16.65 -6.04 -5.74
C LYS A 187 15.93 -7.31 -6.19
N TRP A 188 15.12 -7.92 -5.32
CA TRP A 188 14.29 -9.07 -5.70
C TRP A 188 13.29 -8.71 -6.80
N ALA A 189 12.59 -7.58 -6.67
CA ALA A 189 11.65 -7.08 -7.66
C ALA A 189 12.31 -6.92 -9.04
N LEU A 190 13.44 -6.22 -9.12
CA LEU A 190 14.19 -6.04 -10.37
C LEU A 190 14.60 -7.39 -10.99
N ASN A 191 15.13 -8.32 -10.18
CA ASN A 191 15.52 -9.65 -10.65
C ASN A 191 14.33 -10.48 -11.16
N GLN A 192 13.12 -10.19 -10.71
CA GLN A 192 11.88 -10.85 -11.10
C GLN A 192 11.18 -10.12 -12.26
N GLY A 193 11.80 -9.08 -12.83
CA GLY A 193 11.19 -8.25 -13.87
C GLY A 193 9.96 -7.48 -13.37
N ARG A 194 9.97 -7.07 -12.10
CA ARG A 194 8.92 -6.23 -11.50
C ARG A 194 9.36 -4.79 -11.47
N GLU A 195 8.40 -3.91 -11.69
CA GLU A 195 8.63 -2.48 -11.64
C GLU A 195 8.91 -2.01 -10.21
N VAL A 196 9.82 -1.04 -10.10
CA VAL A 196 10.18 -0.43 -8.82
C VAL A 196 9.83 1.05 -8.87
N PHE A 197 8.89 1.43 -8.03
CA PHE A 197 8.50 2.82 -7.77
C PHE A 197 9.10 3.28 -6.45
N ALA A 198 9.51 4.54 -6.38
CA ALA A 198 10.10 5.13 -5.19
C ALA A 198 9.49 6.51 -4.92
N ILE A 199 9.05 6.71 -3.67
CA ILE A 199 8.52 8.00 -3.23
C ILE A 199 9.69 8.97 -3.00
N PRO A 200 9.66 10.16 -3.62
CA PRO A 200 10.65 11.18 -3.34
C PRO A 200 10.43 11.73 -1.93
N GLY A 201 11.52 12.09 -1.25
CA GLY A 201 11.45 12.71 0.06
C GLY A 201 12.55 13.74 0.26
N SER A 202 12.55 14.40 1.42
CA SER A 202 13.53 15.42 1.76
C SER A 202 14.96 14.86 1.69
N ILE A 203 15.87 15.58 1.02
CA ILE A 203 17.31 15.26 1.00
C ILE A 203 17.98 15.33 2.38
N PHE A 204 17.31 15.97 3.36
CA PHE A 204 17.75 16.04 4.74
C PHE A 204 17.22 14.88 5.60
N SER A 205 16.32 14.06 5.06
CA SER A 205 15.78 12.89 5.76
C SER A 205 16.62 11.65 5.47
N SER A 206 17.20 11.07 6.52
CA SER A 206 17.90 9.78 6.43
C SER A 206 16.98 8.64 5.99
N GLN A 207 15.66 8.79 6.16
CA GLN A 207 14.66 7.82 5.72
C GLN A 207 14.37 7.89 4.22
N SER A 208 14.88 8.91 3.52
CA SER A 208 14.73 9.07 2.08
C SER A 208 15.97 8.64 1.29
N GLU A 209 17.11 8.38 1.97
CA GLU A 209 18.36 8.00 1.30
C GLU A 209 18.22 6.76 0.41
N GLY A 210 17.45 5.77 0.85
CA GLY A 210 17.20 4.54 0.12
C GLY A 210 16.28 4.75 -1.09
N THR A 211 15.25 5.59 -0.97
CA THR A 211 14.40 5.94 -2.13
C THR A 211 15.19 6.77 -3.14
N HIS A 212 15.98 7.75 -2.70
CA HIS A 212 16.89 8.49 -3.59
C HIS A 212 17.90 7.60 -4.28
N TYR A 213 18.45 6.61 -3.57
CA TYR A 213 19.33 5.61 -4.19
C TYR A 213 18.59 4.85 -5.29
N LEU A 214 17.40 4.32 -5.02
CA LEU A 214 16.60 3.59 -6.02
C LEU A 214 16.30 4.45 -7.25
N ILE A 215 15.91 5.72 -7.04
CA ILE A 215 15.65 6.67 -8.12
C ILE A 215 16.91 6.86 -8.98
N LYS A 216 18.09 7.02 -8.36
CA LYS A 216 19.37 7.11 -9.08
C LYS A 216 19.75 5.82 -9.82
N GLN A 217 19.19 4.68 -9.42
CA GLN A 217 19.35 3.40 -10.11
C GLN A 217 18.28 3.16 -11.20
N GLY A 218 17.41 4.14 -11.45
CA GLY A 218 16.38 4.05 -12.50
C GLY A 218 15.01 3.59 -12.02
N ALA A 219 14.75 3.56 -10.71
CA ALA A 219 13.38 3.36 -10.22
C ALA A 219 12.49 4.54 -10.65
N ASN A 220 11.23 4.24 -10.99
CA ASN A 220 10.23 5.25 -11.35
C ASN A 220 9.92 6.13 -10.13
N ILE A 221 10.04 7.44 -10.28
CA ILE A 221 9.58 8.39 -9.25
C ILE A 221 8.06 8.43 -9.34
N VAL A 222 7.36 8.29 -8.22
CA VAL A 222 5.90 8.50 -8.16
C VAL A 222 5.53 9.41 -7.01
N THR A 223 4.58 10.31 -7.26
CA THR A 223 4.09 11.26 -6.26
C THR A 223 2.61 11.08 -5.96
N SER A 224 1.88 10.39 -6.83
CA SER A 224 0.50 10.00 -6.58
C SER A 224 0.21 8.52 -6.91
N PRO A 225 -0.86 7.94 -6.33
CA PRO A 225 -1.32 6.59 -6.66
C PRO A 225 -1.75 6.45 -8.13
N GLU A 226 -2.28 7.51 -8.73
CA GLU A 226 -2.77 7.54 -10.11
C GLU A 226 -1.65 7.28 -11.10
N GLU A 227 -0.44 7.78 -10.85
CA GLU A 227 0.73 7.50 -11.69
C GLU A 227 1.02 5.99 -11.80
N ILE A 228 0.75 5.22 -10.74
CA ILE A 228 0.91 3.75 -10.74
C ILE A 228 -0.20 3.10 -11.56
N LEU A 229 -1.45 3.56 -11.39
CA LEU A 229 -2.59 3.06 -12.16
C LEU A 229 -2.38 3.29 -13.66
N ASP A 230 -1.96 4.51 -14.02
CA ASP A 230 -1.72 4.92 -15.40
C ASP A 230 -0.53 4.15 -16.00
N TYR A 231 0.55 3.94 -15.22
CA TYR A 231 1.70 3.15 -15.66
C TYR A 231 1.31 1.74 -16.09
N PHE A 232 0.50 1.05 -15.29
CA PHE A 232 0.06 -0.32 -15.60
C PHE A 232 -1.15 -0.38 -16.54
N GLY A 233 -1.73 0.77 -16.88
CA GLY A 233 -3.00 0.81 -17.60
C GLY A 233 -4.13 0.09 -16.85
N TRP A 234 -4.05 0.03 -15.51
CA TRP A 234 -5.11 -0.54 -14.70
C TRP A 234 -6.33 0.37 -14.85
N LYS A 235 -7.43 -0.22 -15.34
CA LYS A 235 -8.67 0.52 -15.58
C LYS A 235 -9.06 1.24 -14.29
N LYS A 236 -9.29 2.54 -14.38
CA LYS A 236 -10.15 3.27 -13.44
C LYS A 236 -11.55 2.71 -13.59
N GLU A 237 -11.80 1.49 -13.13
CA GLU A 237 -13.17 1.08 -12.87
C GLU A 237 -13.62 2.00 -11.74
N ASN A 238 -14.45 2.97 -12.10
CA ASN A 238 -15.19 3.80 -11.15
C ASN A 238 -16.13 2.88 -10.37
N THR A 239 -15.60 2.13 -9.40
CA THR A 239 -16.36 1.34 -8.43
C THR A 239 -16.61 2.10 -7.14
N LEU A 240 -16.67 3.42 -7.26
CA LEU A 240 -17.45 4.26 -6.37
C LEU A 240 -18.22 5.17 -7.32
N SER A 241 -19.53 4.95 -7.39
CA SER A 241 -20.44 6.04 -7.69
C SER A 241 -19.99 7.24 -6.88
N ASP A 242 -19.64 8.33 -7.56
CA ASP A 242 -19.55 9.65 -6.98
C ASP A 242 -20.95 10.06 -6.48
N GLU A 243 -21.43 9.39 -5.43
CA GLU A 243 -22.33 10.00 -4.47
C GLU A 243 -21.44 10.63 -3.40
N TYR A 244 -20.64 11.60 -3.82
CA TYR A 244 -20.50 12.76 -2.96
C TYR A 244 -21.93 13.28 -2.76
N PRO A 245 -22.37 13.64 -1.54
CA PRO A 245 -23.58 14.44 -1.44
C PRO A 245 -23.38 15.58 -2.45
N GLU A 246 -24.32 15.79 -3.36
CA GLU A 246 -24.27 16.95 -4.27
C GLU A 246 -24.08 18.17 -3.38
N ILE A 247 -22.83 18.61 -3.22
CA ILE A 247 -22.55 19.87 -2.56
C ILE A 247 -23.14 20.85 -3.56
N GLU A 248 -24.27 21.45 -3.23
CA GLU A 248 -24.84 22.49 -4.08
C GLU A 248 -23.81 23.61 -4.15
N ILE A 249 -23.14 23.72 -5.30
CA ILE A 249 -22.17 24.77 -5.58
C ILE A 249 -22.90 25.79 -6.45
N THR A 250 -23.05 27.00 -5.93
CA THR A 250 -23.59 28.15 -6.65
C THR A 250 -22.66 28.55 -7.80
N ASP A 251 -23.16 29.29 -8.79
CA ASP A 251 -22.33 29.70 -9.92
C ASP A 251 -21.18 30.64 -9.50
N ASP A 252 -21.40 31.43 -8.44
CA ASP A 252 -20.39 32.28 -7.82
C ASP A 252 -19.28 31.47 -7.12
N GLU A 253 -19.63 30.37 -6.46
CA GLU A 253 -18.66 29.44 -5.89
C GLU A 253 -17.85 28.72 -6.97
N LYS A 254 -18.47 28.33 -8.09
CA LYS A 254 -17.76 27.72 -9.24
C LYS A 254 -16.74 28.69 -9.84
N GLU A 255 -17.12 29.96 -9.99
CA GLU A 255 -16.23 31.01 -10.48
C GLU A 255 -14.98 31.10 -9.61
N ILE A 256 -15.14 31.19 -8.28
CA ILE A 256 -14.00 31.28 -7.36
C ILE A 256 -13.18 29.99 -7.32
N LEU A 257 -13.82 28.81 -7.30
CA LEU A 257 -13.13 27.52 -7.32
C LEU A 257 -12.26 27.36 -8.57
N SER A 258 -12.72 27.87 -9.73
CA SER A 258 -11.96 27.80 -10.98
C SER A 258 -10.65 28.62 -10.97
N LEU A 259 -10.53 29.57 -10.05
CA LEU A 259 -9.37 30.45 -9.90
C LEU A 259 -8.36 29.95 -8.86
N LEU A 260 -8.78 28.99 -8.03
CA LEU A 260 -7.99 28.41 -6.96
C LEU A 260 -7.16 27.23 -7.46
N SER A 261 -6.06 26.96 -6.77
CA SER A 261 -5.17 25.85 -7.06
C SER A 261 -4.83 25.06 -5.79
N PRO A 262 -4.26 23.84 -5.92
CA PRO A 262 -3.71 23.10 -4.78
C PRO A 262 -2.54 23.81 -4.09
N TYR A 263 -1.95 24.83 -4.72
CA TYR A 263 -0.88 25.63 -4.16
C TYR A 263 -1.44 26.85 -3.42
N PRO A 264 -0.87 27.24 -2.26
CA PRO A 264 -1.27 28.45 -1.55
C PRO A 264 -1.21 29.69 -2.43
N GLN A 265 -2.33 30.37 -2.60
CA GLN A 265 -2.46 31.65 -3.29
C GLN A 265 -2.91 32.72 -2.30
N HIS A 266 -2.38 33.94 -2.44
CA HIS A 266 -2.83 35.03 -1.59
C HIS A 266 -4.22 35.50 -2.02
N ILE A 267 -5.10 35.79 -1.06
CA ILE A 267 -6.49 36.18 -1.35
C ILE A 267 -6.62 37.41 -2.25
N GLU A 268 -5.64 38.32 -2.22
CA GLU A 268 -5.64 39.50 -3.10
C GLU A 268 -5.58 39.13 -4.59
N GLU A 269 -4.92 38.02 -4.95
CA GLU A 269 -4.89 37.56 -6.34
C GLU A 269 -6.28 37.15 -6.83
N ILE A 270 -7.13 36.64 -5.93
CA ILE A 270 -8.50 36.26 -6.22
C ILE A 270 -9.36 37.52 -6.42
N PHE A 271 -9.22 38.51 -5.53
CA PHE A 271 -9.93 39.78 -5.64
C PHE A 271 -9.67 40.49 -6.98
N THR A 272 -8.46 40.38 -7.54
CA THR A 272 -8.14 41.00 -8.83
C THR A 272 -8.75 40.31 -10.04
N LYS A 273 -9.17 39.05 -9.91
CA LYS A 273 -9.66 38.20 -11.01
C LYS A 273 -11.17 38.04 -11.02
N VAL A 274 -11.83 38.29 -9.90
CA VAL A 274 -13.28 38.18 -9.76
C VAL A 274 -13.88 39.58 -9.82
N ASN A 275 -14.93 39.75 -10.63
CA ASN A 275 -15.65 41.03 -10.72
C ASN A 275 -16.70 41.17 -9.60
N LYS A 276 -16.27 41.05 -8.34
CA LYS A 276 -17.12 41.13 -7.14
C LYS A 276 -16.46 41.95 -6.03
N PRO A 277 -17.23 42.64 -5.17
CA PRO A 277 -16.68 43.30 -3.99
C PRO A 277 -15.93 42.33 -3.07
N PRO A 278 -14.84 42.76 -2.40
CA PRO A 278 -14.05 41.88 -1.52
C PRO A 278 -14.84 41.18 -0.41
N PHE A 279 -15.90 41.81 0.10
CA PHE A 279 -16.74 41.21 1.15
C PHE A 279 -17.57 40.02 0.65
N GLU A 280 -18.01 40.03 -0.63
CA GLU A 280 -18.74 38.92 -1.23
C GLU A 280 -17.79 37.74 -1.47
N VAL A 281 -16.61 38.01 -2.02
CA VAL A 281 -15.57 36.99 -2.24
C VAL A 281 -15.15 36.33 -0.91
N LEU A 282 -15.02 37.10 0.17
CA LEU A 282 -14.74 36.58 1.51
C LEU A 282 -15.87 35.68 2.04
N SER A 283 -17.12 36.05 1.81
CA SER A 283 -18.29 35.24 2.20
C SER A 283 -18.26 33.88 1.48
N ILE A 284 -18.05 33.91 0.16
CA ILE A 284 -18.01 32.71 -0.67
C ILE A 284 -16.84 31.81 -0.26
N LEU A 285 -15.65 32.37 -0.02
CA LEU A 285 -14.49 31.60 0.45
C LEU A 285 -14.76 30.95 1.82
N THR A 286 -15.48 31.62 2.71
CA THR A 286 -15.88 31.04 4.00
C THR A 286 -16.84 29.87 3.81
N GLU A 287 -17.81 29.99 2.92
CA GLU A 287 -18.74 28.91 2.58
C GLU A 287 -18.03 27.71 1.96
N LEU A 288 -17.09 27.95 1.04
CA LEU A 288 -16.23 26.92 0.44
C LEU A 288 -15.35 26.22 1.49
N GLU A 289 -14.87 26.93 2.51
CA GLU A 289 -14.10 26.34 3.61
C GLU A 289 -14.98 25.46 4.50
N LEU A 290 -16.19 25.91 4.82
CA LEU A 290 -17.19 25.15 5.58
C LEU A 290 -17.64 23.89 4.83
N LYS A 291 -17.75 23.96 3.50
CA LYS A 291 -17.97 22.82 2.59
C LYS A 291 -16.75 21.92 2.47
N GLY A 292 -15.62 22.31 3.04
CA GLY A 292 -14.40 21.53 3.06
C GLY A 292 -13.63 21.51 1.73
N LEU A 293 -13.98 22.37 0.77
CA LEU A 293 -13.37 22.41 -0.56
C LEU A 293 -12.04 23.18 -0.58
N ILE A 294 -11.85 24.08 0.38
CA ILE A 294 -10.63 24.90 0.50
C ILE A 294 -10.06 24.84 1.94
N GLU A 295 -8.83 25.31 2.08
CA GLU A 295 -8.13 25.47 3.36
C GLU A 295 -7.58 26.90 3.48
N ASN A 296 -7.96 27.62 4.56
CA ASN A 296 -7.33 28.88 4.93
C ASN A 296 -6.02 28.64 5.68
N LEU A 297 -4.97 29.32 5.24
CA LEU A 297 -3.62 29.27 5.80
C LEU A 297 -3.25 30.61 6.45
N PRO A 298 -2.31 30.63 7.41
CA PRO A 298 -1.82 31.86 8.00
C PRO A 298 -1.35 32.87 6.96
N GLY A 299 -1.61 34.15 7.19
CA GLY A 299 -1.21 35.22 6.28
C GLY A 299 -2.13 35.41 5.07
N ARG A 300 -3.40 35.00 5.16
CA ARG A 300 -4.43 35.16 4.11
C ARG A 300 -4.12 34.39 2.81
N TYR A 301 -3.51 33.22 2.97
CA TYR A 301 -3.31 32.29 1.88
C TYR A 301 -4.42 31.26 1.85
N ILE A 302 -4.85 30.87 0.66
CA ILE A 302 -5.92 29.91 0.43
C ILE A 302 -5.44 28.90 -0.61
N LYS A 303 -5.82 27.63 -0.45
CA LYS A 303 -5.63 26.59 -1.46
C LYS A 303 -6.82 25.65 -1.53
N LEU A 304 -6.98 24.96 -2.65
CA LEU A 304 -7.90 23.83 -2.78
C LEU A 304 -7.44 22.67 -1.89
N LYS A 305 -8.41 21.99 -1.25
CA LYS A 305 -8.15 20.70 -0.60
C LYS A 305 -8.15 19.60 -1.66
N THR A 306 -7.04 18.88 -1.76
CA THR A 306 -6.84 17.76 -2.72
C THR A 306 -7.53 16.45 -2.30
N ASN A 307 -8.66 16.53 -1.60
CA ASN A 307 -9.44 15.36 -1.16
C ASN A 307 -10.81 15.25 -1.89
N PHE A 308 -10.98 16.00 -2.97
CA PHE A 308 -12.10 15.94 -3.90
C PHE A 308 -11.58 15.79 -5.32
#